data_AF-A0A0G1YQH7-F1
#
_entry.id   AF-A0A0G1YQH7-F1
#
_cell.length_a   1.000
_cell.length_b   1.000
_cell.length_c   1.000
_cell.angle_alpha   90.00
_cell.angle_beta   90.00
_cell.angle_gamma   90.00
#
_symmetry.space_group_name_H-M   'P 1'
#
loop_
_entity.id
_entity.type
_entity.pdbx_description
1 polymer ?
#
loop_
_entity_poly.entity_id
_entity_poly.type
_entity_poly.pdbx_seq_one_letter_code
_entity_poly.pdbx_strand_id
1 'polypeptide(L)'
;MAMTKFTVDTTLKLFIAKTGVIDFIVGTDLYSDAKEHWLTDSVAMGFDFPVRTVGGDPTVGSDSLGASFFMTGGWKIRPDEASHTLDITGNLFVDGGGSPIVPTLGAYTVLARMTVSNLIDKIDVAQSTEVVDALMTRSVDGVAYSDLITELLAVLSGKMTQVAAGKYAYKKRDDTTTIVTLEESGTNRLRS
;
A
#
# COMPACT_ATOMS: atom_id res chain seq x y z
N MET A 1 -10.70 2.64 6.58
CA MET A 1 -10.95 1.44 7.40
C MET A 1 -11.21 0.28 6.47
N ALA A 2 -10.41 -0.78 6.55
CA ALA A 2 -10.71 -2.00 5.83
C ALA A 2 -12.02 -2.59 6.40
N MET A 3 -12.82 -3.22 5.55
CA MET A 3 -14.07 -3.86 6.00
C MET A 3 -13.72 -5.09 6.85
N THR A 4 -14.23 -5.15 8.07
CA THR A 4 -14.04 -6.30 8.96
C THR A 4 -14.54 -7.58 8.28
N LYS A 5 -13.66 -8.55 8.05
CA LYS A 5 -13.93 -9.82 7.37
C LYS A 5 -14.33 -10.93 8.33
N PHE A 6 -14.03 -10.80 9.62
CA PHE A 6 -14.31 -11.84 10.62
C PHE A 6 -15.33 -11.41 11.68
N THR A 7 -16.07 -12.39 12.18
CA THR A 7 -16.79 -12.32 13.45
C THR A 7 -16.04 -13.18 14.46
N VAL A 8 -15.84 -12.68 15.68
CA VAL A 8 -15.11 -13.40 16.74
C VAL A 8 -16.09 -14.09 17.66
N ASP A 9 -15.90 -15.39 17.88
CA ASP A 9 -16.59 -16.18 18.89
C ASP A 9 -15.59 -16.56 19.99
N THR A 10 -15.64 -15.85 21.11
CA THR A 10 -14.77 -16.08 22.28
C THR A 10 -15.11 -17.35 23.04
N THR A 11 -16.33 -17.87 22.90
CA THR A 11 -16.76 -19.10 23.59
C THR A 11 -16.19 -20.34 22.90
N LEU A 12 -16.32 -20.40 21.58
CA LEU A 12 -15.79 -21.50 20.77
C LEU A 12 -14.34 -21.27 20.32
N LYS A 13 -13.79 -20.09 20.58
CA LYS A 13 -12.45 -19.66 20.15
C LYS A 13 -12.30 -19.71 18.63
N LEU A 14 -13.20 -19.05 17.93
CA LEU A 14 -13.26 -19.05 16.47
C LEU A 14 -13.24 -17.64 15.88
N PHE A 15 -12.50 -17.50 14.79
CA PHE A 15 -12.70 -16.45 13.80
C PHE A 15 -13.59 -16.99 12.69
N ILE A 16 -14.81 -16.48 12.59
CA ILE A 16 -15.79 -16.92 11.60
C ILE A 16 -15.74 -15.94 10.43
N ALA A 17 -15.33 -16.43 9.26
CA ALA A 17 -15.33 -15.63 8.04
C ALA A 17 -16.77 -15.23 7.69
N LYS A 18 -16.98 -13.95 7.39
CA LYS A 18 -18.29 -13.45 6.97
C LYS A 18 -18.65 -13.97 5.57
N THR A 19 -19.93 -13.90 5.25
CA THR A 19 -20.45 -14.33 3.95
C THR A 19 -19.74 -13.61 2.79
N GLY A 20 -19.28 -14.39 1.81
CA GLY A 20 -18.57 -13.92 0.63
C GLY A 20 -17.07 -13.69 0.82
N VAL A 21 -16.51 -13.92 2.02
CA VAL A 21 -15.07 -13.83 2.25
C VAL A 21 -14.38 -15.08 1.69
N ILE A 22 -13.78 -14.93 0.51
CA ILE A 22 -13.02 -15.99 -0.17
C ILE A 22 -11.50 -15.75 -0.14
N ASP A 23 -11.07 -14.59 0.34
CA ASP A 23 -9.66 -14.24 0.50
C ASP A 23 -9.44 -13.37 1.74
N PHE A 24 -8.28 -13.50 2.36
CA PHE A 24 -7.83 -12.54 3.37
C PHE A 24 -6.30 -12.50 3.51
N ILE A 25 -5.81 -11.34 3.95
CA ILE A 25 -4.43 -11.10 4.32
C ILE A 25 -4.31 -11.21 5.84
N VAL A 26 -3.43 -12.08 6.34
CA VAL A 26 -3.34 -12.40 7.78
C VAL A 26 -3.04 -11.16 8.63
N GLY A 27 -2.12 -10.29 8.19
CA GLY A 27 -1.75 -9.10 8.96
C GLY A 27 -2.77 -7.96 8.90
N THR A 28 -3.40 -7.74 7.74
CA THR A 28 -4.31 -6.61 7.51
C THR A 28 -5.74 -6.94 7.89
N ASP A 29 -6.20 -8.16 7.60
CA ASP A 29 -7.58 -8.57 7.85
C ASP A 29 -7.67 -9.29 9.19
N LEU A 30 -7.07 -10.48 9.33
CA LEU A 30 -7.25 -11.32 10.53
C LEU A 30 -6.73 -10.65 11.81
N TYR A 31 -5.48 -10.18 11.80
CA TYR A 31 -4.85 -9.59 12.98
C TYR A 31 -5.44 -8.22 13.34
N SER A 32 -5.77 -7.39 12.34
CA SER A 32 -6.41 -6.09 12.59
C SER A 32 -7.83 -6.26 13.12
N ASP A 33 -8.64 -7.13 12.51
CA ASP A 33 -10.00 -7.43 12.98
C ASP A 33 -9.98 -7.98 14.42
N ALA A 34 -9.03 -8.87 14.73
CA ALA A 34 -8.86 -9.39 16.07
C ALA A 34 -8.52 -8.28 17.07
N LYS A 35 -7.61 -7.37 16.73
CA LYS A 35 -7.25 -6.23 17.58
C LYS A 35 -8.44 -5.32 17.84
N GLU A 36 -9.17 -4.95 16.79
CA GLU A 36 -10.35 -4.10 16.91
C GLU A 36 -11.38 -4.75 17.83
N HIS A 37 -11.66 -6.05 17.64
CA HIS A 37 -12.59 -6.77 18.51
C HIS A 37 -12.16 -6.76 19.98
N TRP A 38 -10.86 -7.00 20.25
CA TRP A 38 -10.32 -6.98 21.62
C TRP A 38 -10.35 -5.60 22.28
N LEU A 39 -10.32 -4.53 21.50
CA LEU A 39 -10.44 -3.17 22.04
C LEU A 39 -11.89 -2.78 22.32
N THR A 40 -12.86 -3.38 21.61
CA THR A 40 -14.28 -3.02 21.72
C THR A 40 -15.10 -3.92 22.62
N ASP A 41 -14.74 -5.20 22.77
CA ASP A 41 -15.50 -6.17 23.55
C ASP A 41 -14.84 -6.45 24.91
N SER A 42 -15.50 -6.02 25.98
CA SER A 42 -15.05 -6.26 27.36
C SER A 42 -14.94 -7.74 27.73
N VAL A 43 -15.71 -8.61 27.07
CA VAL A 43 -15.62 -10.06 27.29
C VAL A 43 -14.31 -10.58 26.69
N ALA A 44 -14.01 -10.20 25.45
CA ALA A 44 -12.76 -10.56 24.78
C ALA A 44 -11.51 -10.05 25.55
N MET A 45 -11.56 -8.85 26.12
CA MET A 45 -10.48 -8.32 26.97
C MET A 45 -10.15 -9.19 28.18
N GLY A 46 -11.11 -10.01 28.66
CA GLY A 46 -10.89 -10.97 29.74
C GLY A 46 -10.11 -12.22 29.32
N PHE A 47 -9.85 -12.41 28.02
CA PHE A 47 -9.08 -13.52 27.47
C PHE A 47 -7.75 -13.06 26.89
N ASP A 48 -6.78 -13.97 26.92
CA ASP A 48 -5.51 -13.78 26.22
C ASP A 48 -5.74 -13.55 24.72
N PHE A 49 -5.00 -12.59 24.16
CA PHE A 49 -5.09 -12.26 22.75
C PHE A 49 -4.71 -13.48 21.88
N PRO A 50 -5.52 -13.84 20.87
CA PRO A 50 -5.45 -15.14 20.19
C PRO A 50 -4.38 -15.23 19.11
N VAL A 51 -3.71 -14.13 18.77
CA VAL A 51 -2.72 -14.08 17.70
C VAL A 51 -1.41 -13.47 18.21
N ARG A 52 -0.37 -14.30 18.34
CA ARG A 52 0.99 -13.82 18.62
C ARG A 52 1.69 -13.46 17.31
N THR A 53 2.40 -12.35 17.29
CA THR A 53 3.17 -11.89 16.11
C THR A 53 4.67 -11.95 16.41
N VAL A 54 5.47 -12.27 15.39
CA VAL A 54 6.94 -12.19 15.41
C VAL A 54 7.39 -11.44 14.16
N GLY A 55 8.22 -10.40 14.34
CA GLY A 55 8.57 -9.46 13.28
C GLY A 55 7.49 -8.42 13.05
N GLY A 56 7.48 -7.81 11.86
CA GLY A 56 6.57 -6.70 11.55
C GLY A 56 7.01 -5.35 12.12
N ASP A 57 8.24 -5.25 12.63
CA ASP A 57 8.78 -4.00 13.14
C ASP A 57 8.97 -2.99 11.99
N PRO A 58 8.65 -1.70 12.20
CA PRO A 58 8.91 -0.68 11.20
C PRO A 58 10.42 -0.55 10.99
N THR A 59 10.84 -0.40 9.74
CA THR A 59 12.24 -0.14 9.40
C THR A 59 12.43 1.35 9.09
N VAL A 60 12.86 1.70 7.88
CA VAL A 60 13.05 3.09 7.45
C VAL A 60 11.89 3.52 6.54
N GLY A 61 11.35 4.71 6.77
CA GLY A 61 10.22 5.22 5.97
C GLY A 61 8.94 4.43 6.19
N SER A 62 8.29 4.00 5.11
CA SER A 62 7.07 3.18 5.11
C SER A 62 7.33 1.67 5.12
N ASP A 63 8.60 1.25 5.21
CA ASP A 63 8.96 -0.16 5.16
C ASP A 63 8.80 -0.84 6.52
N SER A 64 8.57 -2.16 6.51
CA SER A 64 8.42 -2.96 7.72
C SER A 64 8.99 -4.36 7.50
N LEU A 65 9.49 -4.99 8.56
CA LEU A 65 9.96 -6.36 8.47
C LEU A 65 8.82 -7.32 8.14
N GLY A 66 9.15 -8.48 7.56
CA GLY A 66 8.21 -9.57 7.41
C GLY A 66 7.62 -9.97 8.77
N ALA A 67 6.31 -10.21 8.83
CA ALA A 67 5.62 -10.64 10.05
C ALA A 67 5.12 -12.08 9.92
N SER A 68 5.31 -12.86 10.99
CA SER A 68 4.73 -14.19 11.15
C SER A 68 3.74 -14.20 12.30
N PHE A 69 2.58 -14.81 12.07
CA PHE A 69 1.46 -14.84 13.00
C PHE A 69 1.23 -16.27 13.49
N PHE A 70 1.01 -16.42 14.79
CA PHE A 70 0.79 -17.69 15.46
C PHE A 70 -0.56 -17.63 16.18
N MET A 71 -1.47 -18.51 15.79
CA MET A 71 -2.73 -18.73 16.51
C MET A 71 -2.43 -19.47 17.81
N THR A 72 -2.77 -18.85 18.94
CA THR A 72 -2.52 -19.38 20.28
C THR A 72 -3.83 -19.83 20.92
N GLY A 73 -3.75 -20.47 22.10
CA GLY A 73 -4.93 -20.70 22.95
C GLY A 73 -6.02 -21.62 22.37
N GLY A 74 -5.73 -22.36 21.29
CA GLY A 74 -6.68 -23.25 20.61
C GLY A 74 -7.58 -22.54 19.60
N TRP A 75 -7.32 -21.27 19.28
CA TRP A 75 -8.12 -20.51 18.32
C TRP A 75 -7.99 -21.07 16.90
N LYS A 76 -9.10 -21.04 16.15
CA LYS A 76 -9.16 -21.51 14.75
C LYS A 76 -10.00 -20.57 13.88
N ILE A 77 -9.90 -20.74 12.56
CA ILE A 77 -10.68 -19.99 11.57
C ILE A 77 -11.72 -20.93 10.95
N ARG A 78 -12.99 -20.52 10.97
CA ARG A 78 -14.07 -21.17 10.24
C ARG A 78 -14.32 -20.39 8.93
N PRO A 79 -14.20 -21.04 7.76
CA PRO A 79 -14.53 -20.42 6.47
C PRO A 79 -16.01 -20.06 6.33
N ASP A 80 -16.34 -19.30 5.29
CA ASP A 80 -17.73 -19.06 4.91
C ASP A 80 -18.46 -20.38 4.59
N GLU A 81 -19.75 -20.43 4.88
CA GLU A 81 -20.64 -21.58 4.69
C GLU A 81 -21.08 -21.68 3.22
N ALA A 82 -20.10 -21.77 2.32
CA ALA A 82 -20.27 -21.90 0.88
C ALA A 82 -19.12 -22.71 0.28
N SER A 83 -19.35 -23.42 -0.83
CA SER A 83 -18.27 -24.13 -1.52
C SER A 83 -17.39 -23.17 -2.32
N HIS A 84 -16.12 -23.03 -1.95
CA HIS A 84 -15.17 -22.11 -2.57
C HIS A 84 -13.71 -22.50 -2.34
N THR A 85 -12.80 -21.76 -2.96
CA THR A 85 -11.38 -21.79 -2.61
C THR A 85 -11.10 -20.59 -1.71
N LEU A 86 -10.57 -20.83 -0.51
CA LEU A 86 -10.20 -19.80 0.45
C LEU A 86 -8.71 -19.49 0.30
N ASP A 87 -8.39 -18.28 -0.15
CA ASP A 87 -7.02 -17.83 -0.36
C ASP A 87 -6.50 -17.01 0.83
N ILE A 88 -5.49 -17.57 1.51
CA ILE A 88 -4.91 -17.02 2.72
C ILE A 88 -3.52 -16.49 2.40
N THR A 89 -3.34 -15.17 2.49
CA THR A 89 -2.06 -14.53 2.20
C THR A 89 -1.36 -14.12 3.49
N GLY A 90 -0.18 -14.69 3.73
CA GLY A 90 0.65 -14.36 4.89
C GLY A 90 1.07 -15.60 5.68
N ASN A 91 2.03 -15.38 6.58
CA ASN A 91 2.61 -16.43 7.40
C ASN A 91 1.72 -16.68 8.62
N LEU A 92 0.80 -17.64 8.50
CA LEU A 92 -0.08 -18.07 9.58
C LEU A 92 0.29 -19.47 10.06
N PHE A 93 0.54 -19.60 11.36
CA PHE A 93 0.86 -20.87 12.00
C PHE A 93 -0.06 -21.08 13.20
N VAL A 94 -0.18 -22.32 13.66
CA VAL A 94 -0.82 -22.66 14.94
C VAL A 94 0.28 -22.96 15.95
N ASP A 95 0.20 -22.38 17.13
CA ASP A 95 1.12 -22.69 18.22
C ASP A 95 0.92 -24.14 18.66
N GLY A 96 2.00 -24.93 18.62
CA GLY A 96 1.95 -26.40 18.78
C GLY A 96 1.59 -27.18 17.50
N GLY A 97 1.38 -26.51 16.36
CA GLY A 97 1.16 -27.13 15.06
C GLY A 97 -0.31 -27.48 14.74
N GLY A 98 -0.51 -28.11 13.57
CA GLY A 98 -1.83 -28.48 13.06
C GLY A 98 -2.46 -27.43 12.13
N SER A 99 -3.72 -27.67 11.74
CA SER A 99 -4.45 -26.79 10.81
C SER A 99 -5.02 -25.57 11.54
N PRO A 100 -4.84 -24.33 11.02
CA PRO A 100 -5.55 -23.16 11.53
C PRO A 100 -7.03 -23.14 11.13
N ILE A 101 -7.42 -23.94 10.13
CA ILE A 101 -8.76 -23.97 9.56
C ILE A 101 -9.57 -25.13 10.12
N VAL A 102 -10.83 -24.87 10.49
CA VAL A 102 -11.83 -25.89 10.83
C VAL A 102 -12.84 -26.07 9.70
N PRO A 103 -13.50 -27.23 9.61
CA PRO A 103 -14.57 -27.44 8.63
C PRO A 103 -15.74 -26.46 8.79
N THR A 104 -16.48 -26.27 7.70
CA THR A 104 -17.81 -25.65 7.69
C THR A 104 -18.79 -26.49 8.51
N LEU A 105 -19.86 -25.87 8.99
CA LEU A 105 -20.94 -26.55 9.69
C LEU A 105 -21.84 -27.32 8.71
N GLY A 106 -22.06 -26.75 7.52
CA GLY A 106 -22.82 -27.37 6.44
C GLY A 106 -22.00 -28.32 5.57
N ALA A 107 -22.70 -28.99 4.64
CA ALA A 107 -22.10 -29.86 3.63
C ALA A 107 -21.46 -29.05 2.47
N TYR A 108 -20.52 -28.18 2.81
CA TYR A 108 -19.75 -27.37 1.87
C TYR A 108 -18.33 -27.89 1.72
N THR A 109 -17.73 -27.63 0.55
CA THR A 109 -16.34 -27.97 0.30
C THR A 109 -15.52 -26.70 0.17
N VAL A 110 -14.62 -26.48 1.12
CA VAL A 110 -13.70 -25.34 1.10
C VAL A 110 -12.28 -25.83 0.92
N LEU A 111 -11.64 -25.41 -0.17
CA LEU A 111 -10.22 -25.65 -0.40
C LEU A 111 -9.42 -24.46 0.13
N ALA A 112 -8.73 -24.64 1.26
CA ALA A 112 -7.84 -23.60 1.79
C ALA A 112 -6.48 -23.64 1.10
N ARG A 113 -6.08 -22.53 0.47
CA ARG A 113 -4.73 -22.32 -0.08
C ARG A 113 -4.02 -21.25 0.73
N MET A 114 -2.81 -21.57 1.17
CA MET A 114 -1.96 -20.61 1.88
C MET A 114 -0.79 -20.19 0.99
N THR A 115 -0.65 -18.87 0.80
CA THR A 115 0.52 -18.25 0.20
C THR A 115 1.37 -17.63 1.30
N VAL A 116 2.47 -18.30 1.63
CA VAL A 116 3.43 -17.86 2.65
C VAL A 116 4.57 -17.06 2.02
N SER A 117 5.11 -16.10 2.77
CA SER A 117 6.27 -15.29 2.36
C SER A 117 7.50 -15.73 3.15
N ASN A 118 8.64 -15.87 2.46
CA ASN A 118 9.94 -16.17 3.08
C ASN A 118 10.75 -14.89 3.41
N LEU A 119 10.15 -13.70 3.30
CA LEU A 119 10.88 -12.43 3.32
C LEU A 119 11.33 -12.00 4.73
N ILE A 120 12.56 -11.48 4.78
CA ILE A 120 13.18 -10.83 5.94
C ILE A 120 12.83 -9.32 5.97
N ASP A 121 12.50 -8.70 4.83
CA ASP A 121 12.15 -7.27 4.76
C ASP A 121 11.00 -7.06 3.76
N LYS A 122 9.90 -6.41 4.16
CA LYS A 122 8.77 -6.10 3.27
C LYS A 122 8.90 -4.63 2.88
N ILE A 123 9.35 -4.38 1.65
CA ILE A 123 9.31 -3.05 1.06
C ILE A 123 7.86 -2.73 0.70
N ASP A 124 7.28 -1.72 1.32
CA ASP A 124 5.93 -1.26 0.96
C ASP A 124 6.09 -0.30 -0.23
N VAL A 125 5.57 -0.68 -1.40
CA VAL A 125 5.65 0.17 -2.60
C VAL A 125 4.57 1.25 -2.48
N ALA A 126 4.82 2.23 -1.62
CA ALA A 126 3.94 3.35 -1.38
C ALA A 126 4.69 4.69 -1.39
N GLN A 127 5.74 4.87 -2.22
CA GLN A 127 6.47 6.15 -2.29
C GLN A 127 6.97 6.60 -3.67
N SER A 128 6.45 6.07 -4.78
CA SER A 128 6.79 6.64 -6.10
C SER A 128 5.86 7.79 -6.53
N THR A 129 4.67 7.92 -5.93
CA THR A 129 3.70 8.96 -6.33
C THR A 129 3.85 10.26 -5.53
N GLU A 130 4.15 10.18 -4.23
CA GLU A 130 4.15 11.37 -3.35
C GLU A 130 5.30 12.35 -3.65
N VAL A 131 6.49 11.86 -3.98
CA VAL A 131 7.63 12.74 -4.26
C VAL A 131 7.42 13.49 -5.58
N VAL A 132 6.89 12.81 -6.61
CA VAL A 132 6.61 13.43 -7.91
C VAL A 132 5.48 14.44 -7.77
N ASP A 133 4.38 14.11 -7.09
CA ASP A 133 3.27 15.03 -6.88
C ASP A 133 3.68 16.23 -5.99
N ALA A 134 4.48 16.02 -4.96
CA ALA A 134 5.01 17.09 -4.11
C ALA A 134 5.98 18.02 -4.86
N LEU A 135 6.78 17.49 -5.78
CA LEU A 135 7.62 18.32 -6.65
C LEU A 135 6.82 19.07 -7.69
N MET A 136 5.85 18.42 -8.34
CA MET A 136 5.04 19.02 -9.41
C MET A 136 4.10 20.12 -8.90
N THR A 137 3.72 20.09 -7.62
CA THR A 137 2.90 21.13 -6.97
C THR A 137 3.72 22.30 -6.40
N ARG A 138 5.05 22.21 -6.36
CA ARG A 138 5.91 23.26 -5.82
C ARG A 138 6.08 24.40 -6.83
N SER A 139 6.04 25.64 -6.33
CA SER A 139 6.41 26.82 -7.11
C SER A 139 7.73 27.43 -6.61
N VAL A 140 8.57 27.91 -7.52
CA VAL A 140 9.73 28.74 -7.22
C VAL A 140 9.49 30.10 -7.85
N ASP A 141 9.51 31.17 -7.05
CA ASP A 141 9.25 32.55 -7.49
C ASP A 141 7.97 32.73 -8.34
N GLY A 142 6.92 31.97 -7.98
CA GLY A 142 5.61 32.02 -8.63
C GLY A 142 5.47 31.16 -9.89
N VAL A 143 6.53 30.44 -10.31
CA VAL A 143 6.50 29.54 -11.46
C VAL A 143 6.40 28.09 -11.00
N ALA A 144 5.50 27.31 -11.59
CA ALA A 144 5.31 25.90 -11.27
C ALA A 144 6.53 25.07 -11.71
N TYR A 145 6.90 24.06 -10.90
CA TYR A 145 8.05 23.22 -11.19
C TYR A 145 7.94 22.43 -12.51
N SER A 146 6.71 22.08 -12.93
CA SER A 146 6.43 21.47 -14.23
C SER A 146 6.90 22.32 -15.41
N ASP A 147 6.72 23.63 -15.29
CA ASP A 147 7.03 24.59 -16.34
C ASP A 147 8.54 24.84 -16.37
N LEU A 148 9.18 24.92 -15.20
CA LEU A 148 10.64 25.04 -15.06
C LEU A 148 11.39 23.84 -15.67
N ILE A 149 10.92 22.60 -15.41
CA ILE A 149 11.52 21.40 -16.00
C ILE A 149 11.37 21.43 -17.53
N THR A 150 10.20 21.83 -18.02
CA THR A 150 9.92 21.93 -19.45
C THR A 150 10.81 22.97 -20.13
N GLU A 151 11.00 24.13 -19.50
CA GLU A 151 11.90 25.19 -19.97
C GLU A 151 13.37 24.75 -19.95
N LEU A 152 13.84 24.13 -18.87
CA LEU A 152 15.20 23.62 -18.76
C LEU A 152 15.48 22.54 -19.82
N LEU A 153 14.54 21.62 -20.05
CA LEU A 153 14.63 20.62 -21.13
C LEU A 153 14.67 21.28 -22.51
N ALA A 154 13.88 22.34 -22.72
CA ALA A 154 13.86 23.08 -23.97
C ALA A 154 15.22 23.79 -24.23
N VAL A 155 15.78 24.43 -23.20
CA VAL A 155 17.10 25.08 -23.24
C VAL A 155 18.21 24.05 -23.49
N LEU A 156 18.18 22.90 -22.81
CA LEU A 156 19.15 21.81 -22.99
C LEU A 156 19.01 21.11 -24.35
N SER A 157 17.79 21.05 -24.92
CA SER A 157 17.53 20.45 -26.24
C SER A 157 17.99 21.32 -27.41
N GLY A 158 18.42 22.54 -27.14
CA GLY A 158 19.47 23.19 -27.93
C GLY A 158 19.01 23.98 -29.16
N LYS A 159 17.75 24.44 -29.24
CA LYS A 159 17.39 25.40 -30.29
C LYS A 159 16.43 26.49 -29.83
N MET A 160 17.01 27.64 -29.52
CA MET A 160 16.33 28.91 -29.36
C MET A 160 16.22 29.58 -30.73
N THR A 161 14.99 29.91 -31.15
CA THR A 161 14.74 30.65 -32.39
C THR A 161 14.04 31.95 -32.05
N GLN A 162 14.58 33.09 -32.50
CA GLN A 162 13.88 34.37 -32.38
C GLN A 162 12.68 34.38 -33.34
N VAL A 163 11.48 34.59 -32.80
CA VAL A 163 10.22 34.60 -33.57
C VAL A 163 9.69 36.01 -33.80
N ALA A 164 10.08 36.95 -32.96
CA ALA A 164 9.89 38.39 -33.14
C ALA A 164 10.94 39.16 -32.35
N ALA A 165 11.05 40.48 -32.55
CA ALA A 165 11.93 41.32 -31.74
C ALA A 165 11.59 41.14 -30.24
N GLY A 166 12.59 40.75 -29.44
CA GLY A 166 12.41 40.47 -28.02
C GLY A 166 11.61 39.20 -27.69
N LYS A 167 11.25 38.34 -28.66
CA LYS A 167 10.54 37.08 -28.42
C LYS A 167 11.31 35.88 -28.94
N TYR A 168 11.55 34.90 -28.08
CA TYR A 168 12.28 33.68 -28.40
C TYR A 168 11.43 32.45 -28.15
N ALA A 169 11.36 31.57 -29.14
CA ALA A 169 10.73 30.26 -29.03
C ALA A 169 11.81 29.20 -28.78
N TYR A 170 11.61 28.40 -27.75
CA TYR A 170 12.39 27.19 -27.51
C TYR A 170 11.61 26.01 -28.03
N LYS A 171 12.23 25.23 -28.92
CA LYS A 171 11.57 24.16 -29.64
C LYS A 171 12.12 22.80 -29.23
N LYS A 172 11.34 21.74 -29.46
CA LYS A 172 11.83 20.35 -29.36
C LYS A 172 12.93 20.11 -30.41
N ARG A 173 13.64 18.99 -30.26
CA ARG A 173 14.64 18.50 -31.23
C ARG A 173 14.10 18.34 -32.66
N ASP A 174 12.77 18.29 -32.83
CA ASP A 174 12.09 18.25 -34.12
C ASP A 174 12.07 19.62 -34.86
N ASP A 175 12.45 20.72 -34.19
CA ASP A 175 12.45 22.10 -34.69
C ASP A 175 11.10 22.63 -35.22
N THR A 176 10.03 21.87 -34.98
CA THR A 176 8.67 22.19 -35.42
C THR A 176 7.75 22.47 -34.24
N THR A 177 7.98 21.83 -33.10
CA THR A 177 7.12 21.99 -31.92
C THR A 177 7.72 23.02 -30.97
N THR A 178 7.09 24.20 -30.87
CA THR A 178 7.41 25.19 -29.84
C THR A 178 6.97 24.66 -28.48
N ILE A 179 7.91 24.59 -27.55
CA ILE A 179 7.68 24.16 -26.16
C ILE A 179 7.32 25.37 -25.30
N VAL A 180 8.11 26.44 -25.39
CA VAL A 180 7.96 27.67 -24.60
C VAL A 180 8.28 28.87 -25.47
N THR A 181 7.55 29.97 -25.28
CA THR A 181 7.89 31.28 -25.86
C THR A 181 8.19 32.26 -24.72
N LEU A 182 9.38 32.83 -24.72
CA LEU A 182 9.80 33.84 -23.76
C LEU A 182 9.78 35.23 -24.42
N GLU A 183 9.39 36.24 -23.67
CA GLU A 183 9.44 37.65 -24.05
C GLU A 183 10.46 38.37 -23.16
N GLU A 184 11.37 39.13 -23.76
CA GLU A 184 12.35 39.94 -23.04
C GLU A 184 11.63 40.97 -22.17
N SER A 185 11.72 40.79 -20.86
CA SER A 185 11.26 41.79 -19.89
C SER A 185 12.46 42.56 -19.34
N GLY A 186 12.78 43.70 -19.96
CA GLY A 186 13.61 44.74 -19.35
C GLY A 186 15.13 44.59 -19.48
N THR A 187 15.80 45.73 -19.29
CA THR A 187 17.16 46.10 -19.72
C THR A 187 18.25 45.03 -19.55
N ASN A 188 18.89 44.69 -20.67
CA ASN A 188 20.18 44.00 -20.82
C ASN A 188 20.93 43.71 -19.52
N ARG A 189 20.95 42.44 -19.09
CA ARG A 189 21.98 41.98 -18.16
C ARG A 189 23.28 41.85 -18.94
N LEU A 190 24.08 42.92 -18.92
CA LEU A 190 25.48 42.88 -19.33
C LEU A 190 26.18 41.77 -18.54
N ARG A 191 26.62 40.72 -19.25
CA ARG A 191 27.58 39.76 -18.71
C ARG A 191 28.95 40.14 -19.27
N SER A 192 29.88 40.44 -18.36
CA SER A 192 31.32 40.52 -18.66
C SER A 192 31.88 39.14 -18.96
#